data_AF-M1ESJ8-F1
#
_entry.id   AF-M1ESJ8-F1
#
_cell.length_a   1.000
_cell.length_b   1.000
_cell.length_c   1.000
_cell.angle_alpha   90.00
_cell.angle_beta   90.00
_cell.angle_gamma   90.00
#
_symmetry.space_group_name_H-M   'P 1'
#
loop_
_entity.id
_entity.type
_entity.pdbx_description
1 polymer ?
#
loop_
_entity_poly.entity_id
_entity_poly.type
_entity_poly.pdbx_seq_one_letter_code
_entity_poly.pdbx_strand_id
1 'polypeptide(L)'
;WDEMMHAIAQLAARPFPFCRPERIVADVQISAGWMHSGYPIMCHLESVQELINEASIRSTGLWGPIHELGHNQQRQVWEFPPHTTEATCNLWSVYVHETVLDIPRSKAHPALSPPEREKRIKTHLGKGAPLNDWNVWTALETYLQLQEAFGWEP
;
A
#
# COMPACT_ATOMS: atom_id res chain seq x y z
N TRP A 1 -11.80 8.07 7.15
CA TRP A 1 -11.44 8.30 5.74
C TRP A 1 -10.71 9.61 5.53
N ASP A 2 -11.23 10.75 5.99
CA ASP A 2 -10.56 12.05 5.81
C ASP A 2 -9.12 12.09 6.35
N GLU A 3 -8.87 11.54 7.55
CA GLU A 3 -7.52 11.40 8.13
C GLU A 3 -6.59 10.58 7.21
N MET A 4 -7.06 9.44 6.70
CA MET A 4 -6.30 8.57 5.80
C MET A 4 -6.04 9.26 4.44
N MET A 5 -7.02 9.99 3.89
CA MET A 5 -6.86 10.70 2.62
C MET A 5 -5.91 11.89 2.74
N HIS A 6 -5.88 12.56 3.90
CA HIS A 6 -4.87 13.58 4.20
C HIS A 6 -3.47 12.96 4.21
N ALA A 7 -3.27 11.84 4.91
CA ALA A 7 -2.00 11.12 4.93
C ALA A 7 -1.57 10.64 3.54
N ILE A 8 -2.51 10.14 2.72
CA ILE A 8 -2.21 9.72 1.34
C ILE A 8 -1.71 10.90 0.50
N ALA A 9 -2.35 12.07 0.61
CA ALA A 9 -1.93 13.29 -0.08
C ALA A 9 -0.56 13.79 0.41
N GLN A 10 -0.33 13.74 1.73
CA GLN A 10 0.93 14.13 2.35
C GLN A 10 2.10 13.29 1.84
N LEU A 11 1.99 11.95 1.88
CA LEU A 11 3.05 11.07 1.37
C LEU A 11 3.27 11.25 -0.14
N ALA A 12 2.21 11.56 -0.89
CA ALA A 12 2.31 11.86 -2.31
C ALA A 12 2.92 13.24 -2.61
N ALA A 13 3.25 14.04 -1.59
CA ALA A 13 3.64 15.45 -1.70
C ALA A 13 2.65 16.28 -2.53
N ARG A 14 1.34 16.07 -2.31
CA ARG A 14 0.24 16.75 -3.02
C ARG A 14 -0.61 17.58 -2.06
N PRO A 15 -1.21 18.69 -2.52
CA PRO A 15 -2.18 19.43 -1.72
C PRO A 15 -3.39 18.57 -1.35
N PHE A 16 -3.90 18.80 -0.14
CA PHE A 16 -5.17 18.26 0.34
C PHE A 16 -6.19 19.40 0.54
N PRO A 17 -7.46 19.25 0.10
CA PRO A 17 -8.03 18.08 -0.58
C PRO A 17 -7.50 17.92 -2.02
N PHE A 18 -7.53 16.70 -2.54
CA PHE A 18 -7.21 16.46 -3.94
C PHE A 18 -8.15 17.24 -4.87
N CYS A 19 -7.61 17.79 -5.97
CA CYS A 19 -8.41 18.51 -6.97
C CYS A 19 -9.57 17.66 -7.54
N ARG A 20 -9.39 16.34 -7.60
CA ARG A 20 -10.43 15.37 -7.94
C ARG A 20 -10.60 14.43 -6.75
N PRO A 21 -11.82 14.21 -6.24
CA PRO A 21 -12.04 13.29 -5.14
C PRO A 21 -11.79 11.86 -5.62
N GLU A 22 -10.99 11.09 -4.89
CA GLU A 22 -10.88 9.64 -5.08
C GLU A 22 -12.22 8.98 -4.75
N ARG A 23 -12.56 7.91 -5.47
CA ARG A 23 -13.83 7.19 -5.33
C ARG A 23 -13.56 5.69 -5.32
N ILE A 24 -14.11 5.00 -4.32
CA ILE A 24 -14.16 3.53 -4.27
C ILE A 24 -15.61 3.12 -4.52
N VAL A 25 -15.81 2.25 -5.51
CA VAL A 25 -17.12 1.75 -5.93
C VAL A 25 -17.13 0.24 -5.74
N ALA A 26 -18.11 -0.24 -4.98
CA ALA A 26 -18.31 -1.66 -4.78
C ALA A 26 -19.36 -2.20 -5.77
N ASP A 27 -19.02 -3.27 -6.49
CA ASP A 27 -19.90 -3.90 -7.48
C ASP A 27 -19.83 -5.43 -7.37
N VAL A 28 -20.87 -6.12 -7.84
CA VAL A 28 -20.86 -7.57 -8.00
C VAL A 28 -19.94 -7.98 -9.15
N GLN A 29 -19.85 -7.16 -10.21
CA GLN A 29 -19.01 -7.42 -11.38
C GLN A 29 -18.03 -6.28 -11.63
N ILE A 30 -16.75 -6.54 -11.37
CA ILE A 30 -15.64 -5.63 -11.67
C ILE A 30 -14.82 -6.17 -12.85
N SER A 31 -13.94 -5.34 -13.42
CA SER A 31 -13.20 -5.71 -14.63
C SER A 31 -12.03 -6.66 -14.41
N ALA A 32 -11.43 -6.66 -13.21
CA ALA A 32 -10.26 -7.48 -12.89
C ALA A 32 -10.06 -7.66 -11.38
N GLY A 33 -9.44 -8.77 -10.99
CA GLY A 33 -9.00 -9.01 -9.61
C GLY A 33 -10.14 -9.07 -8.60
N TRP A 34 -9.78 -8.84 -7.32
CA TRP A 34 -10.75 -8.68 -6.23
C TRP A 34 -11.08 -7.20 -5.96
N MET A 35 -10.07 -6.36 -6.18
CA MET A 35 -10.09 -4.92 -6.14
C MET A 35 -9.08 -4.42 -7.19
N HIS A 36 -9.31 -3.25 -7.77
CA HIS A 36 -8.32 -2.63 -8.65
C HIS A 36 -8.39 -1.09 -8.63
N SER A 37 -7.22 -0.48 -8.79
CA SER A 37 -7.05 0.96 -8.93
C SER A 37 -7.65 1.53 -10.22
N GLY A 38 -7.78 2.85 -10.27
CA GLY A 38 -8.47 3.56 -11.35
C GLY A 38 -9.27 4.75 -10.85
N TYR A 39 -10.04 5.34 -11.76
CA TYR A 39 -10.99 6.40 -11.44
C TYR A 39 -12.38 6.05 -11.97
N PRO A 40 -13.21 5.32 -11.20
CA PRO A 40 -13.04 4.98 -9.78
C PRO A 40 -12.14 3.77 -9.51
N ILE A 41 -11.72 3.60 -8.25
CA ILE A 41 -11.26 2.32 -7.69
C ILE A 41 -12.49 1.42 -7.60
N MET A 42 -12.36 0.16 -8.02
CA MET A 42 -13.46 -0.81 -7.99
C MET A 42 -13.12 -1.94 -7.03
N CYS A 43 -14.09 -2.41 -6.26
CA CYS A 43 -13.96 -3.59 -5.40
C CYS A 43 -15.20 -4.49 -5.50
N HIS A 44 -15.05 -5.77 -5.15
CA HIS A 44 -16.22 -6.62 -4.97
C HIS A 44 -17.11 -6.14 -3.82
N LEU A 45 -18.43 -6.34 -3.96
CA LEU A 45 -19.47 -5.92 -3.01
C LEU A 45 -19.20 -6.42 -1.58
N GLU A 46 -18.59 -7.59 -1.44
CA GLU A 46 -18.19 -8.21 -0.19
C GLU A 46 -17.21 -7.36 0.61
N SER A 47 -16.40 -6.52 -0.06
CA SER A 47 -15.42 -5.65 0.58
C SER A 47 -16.05 -4.43 1.27
N VAL A 48 -17.35 -4.15 1.05
CA VAL A 48 -18.03 -2.98 1.61
C VAL A 48 -17.92 -2.92 3.13
N GLN A 49 -18.02 -4.06 3.82
CA GLN A 49 -17.96 -4.09 5.29
C GLN A 49 -16.60 -3.59 5.81
N GLU A 50 -15.52 -3.90 5.10
CA GLU A 50 -14.17 -3.43 5.45
C GLU A 50 -14.05 -1.91 5.24
N LEU A 51 -14.77 -1.34 4.27
CA LEU A 51 -14.70 0.08 3.94
C LEU A 51 -15.48 1.00 4.89
N ILE A 52 -16.55 0.48 5.52
CA ILE A 52 -17.51 1.30 6.27
C ILE A 52 -17.46 1.08 7.79
N ASN A 53 -16.83 0.00 8.27
CA ASN A 53 -16.75 -0.31 9.68
C ASN A 53 -15.51 0.34 10.32
N GLU A 54 -15.68 1.55 10.86
CA GLU A 54 -14.59 2.29 11.49
C GLU A 54 -13.88 1.52 12.61
N ALA A 55 -14.65 0.81 13.46
CA ALA A 55 -14.07 0.03 14.55
C ALA A 55 -13.16 -1.10 14.03
N SER A 56 -13.55 -1.74 12.93
CA SER A 56 -12.70 -2.73 12.25
C SER A 56 -11.47 -2.06 11.65
N ILE A 57 -11.64 -0.96 10.91
CA ILE A 57 -10.53 -0.24 10.27
C ILE A 57 -9.47 0.17 11.30
N ARG A 58 -9.89 0.71 12.45
CA ARG A 58 -8.96 1.14 13.52
C ARG A 58 -8.32 -0.02 14.28
N SER A 59 -8.94 -1.21 14.30
CA SER A 59 -8.39 -2.35 15.05
C SER A 59 -7.54 -3.29 14.20
N THR A 60 -7.93 -3.53 12.95
CA THR A 60 -7.30 -4.51 12.05
C THR A 60 -6.64 -3.89 10.83
N GLY A 61 -6.92 -2.62 10.53
CA GLY A 61 -6.40 -1.95 9.35
C GLY A 61 -7.28 -2.09 8.11
N LEU A 62 -6.81 -1.54 6.99
CA LEU A 62 -7.52 -1.49 5.71
C LEU A 62 -6.54 -1.57 4.51
N TRP A 63 -5.79 -2.67 4.42
CA TRP A 63 -4.66 -2.78 3.48
C TRP A 63 -5.05 -2.63 2.00
N GLY A 64 -6.03 -3.41 1.52
CA GLY A 64 -6.40 -3.47 0.09
C GLY A 64 -6.85 -2.13 -0.48
N PRO A 65 -7.86 -1.46 0.11
CA PRO A 65 -8.30 -0.15 -0.37
C PRO A 65 -7.21 0.92 -0.39
N ILE A 66 -6.31 0.92 0.61
CA ILE A 66 -5.19 1.87 0.67
C ILE A 66 -4.14 1.53 -0.39
N HIS A 67 -3.91 0.24 -0.66
CA HIS A 67 -3.01 -0.22 -1.72
C HIS A 67 -3.46 0.31 -3.10
N GLU A 68 -4.75 0.25 -3.42
CA GLU A 68 -5.28 0.80 -4.67
C GLU A 68 -5.22 2.33 -4.74
N LEU A 69 -5.43 3.00 -3.61
CA LEU A 69 -5.21 4.45 -3.53
C LEU A 69 -3.72 4.79 -3.75
N GLY A 70 -2.82 3.96 -3.24
CA GLY A 70 -1.38 4.04 -3.48
C GLY A 70 -1.03 3.93 -4.95
N HIS A 71 -1.64 2.99 -5.69
CA HIS A 71 -1.49 2.90 -7.14
C HIS A 71 -1.88 4.21 -7.85
N ASN A 72 -2.99 4.85 -7.44
CA ASN A 72 -3.38 6.16 -8.00
C ASN A 72 -2.36 7.29 -7.71
N GLN A 73 -1.47 7.13 -6.72
CA GLN A 73 -0.45 8.14 -6.37
C GLN A 73 0.96 7.83 -6.90
N GLN A 74 1.20 6.64 -7.46
CA GLN A 74 2.50 6.29 -8.06
C GLN A 74 2.90 7.27 -9.16
N ARG A 75 4.21 7.47 -9.34
CA ARG A 75 4.77 8.36 -10.38
C ARG A 75 5.72 7.58 -11.28
N GLN A 76 5.45 7.57 -12.57
CA GLN A 76 6.26 6.82 -13.54
C GLN A 76 7.76 7.19 -13.53
N VAL A 77 8.13 8.41 -13.12
CA VAL A 77 9.52 8.89 -13.11
C VAL A 77 10.44 8.15 -12.14
N TRP A 78 9.88 7.46 -11.14
CA TRP A 78 10.65 6.68 -10.15
C TRP A 78 10.17 5.23 -10.03
N GLU A 79 9.26 4.81 -10.91
CA GLU A 79 8.87 3.42 -11.01
C GLU A 79 9.86 2.65 -11.89
N PHE A 80 10.06 1.38 -11.57
CA PHE A 80 10.73 0.42 -12.43
C PHE A 80 9.79 -0.74 -12.79
N PRO A 81 8.81 -0.51 -13.70
CA PRO A 81 7.84 -1.53 -14.06
C PRO A 81 8.49 -2.71 -14.80
N PRO A 82 7.95 -3.94 -14.63
CA PRO A 82 6.80 -4.27 -13.79
C PRO A 82 7.16 -4.51 -12.32
N HIS A 83 8.44 -4.44 -11.96
CA HIS A 83 8.95 -4.90 -10.67
C HIS A 83 8.40 -4.14 -9.46
N THR A 84 8.28 -2.82 -9.60
CA THR A 84 7.88 -1.93 -8.49
C THR A 84 6.40 -1.60 -8.47
N THR A 85 5.66 -1.91 -9.53
CA THR A 85 4.24 -1.55 -9.68
C THR A 85 3.42 -1.99 -8.47
N GLU A 86 3.60 -3.23 -8.03
CA GLU A 86 2.91 -3.81 -6.87
C GLU A 86 3.69 -3.65 -5.57
N ALA A 87 4.79 -2.90 -5.59
CA ALA A 87 5.68 -2.69 -4.45
C ALA A 87 5.50 -1.29 -3.87
N THR A 88 5.75 -0.25 -4.65
CA THR A 88 5.76 1.14 -4.16
C THR A 88 4.37 1.63 -3.79
N CYS A 89 3.30 1.13 -4.40
CA CYS A 89 1.92 1.40 -3.97
C CYS A 89 1.69 1.02 -2.50
N ASN A 90 2.36 -0.02 -1.99
CA ASN A 90 2.25 -0.45 -0.60
C ASN A 90 2.89 0.53 0.40
N LEU A 91 3.70 1.50 -0.04
CA LEU A 91 4.22 2.53 0.87
C LEU A 91 3.09 3.34 1.50
N TRP A 92 2.00 3.60 0.74
CA TRP A 92 0.81 4.24 1.28
C TRP A 92 0.10 3.36 2.31
N SER A 93 -0.01 2.05 2.04
CA SER A 93 -0.58 1.11 3.01
C SER A 93 0.22 1.13 4.30
N VAL A 94 1.55 1.02 4.25
CA VAL A 94 2.39 1.08 5.45
C VAL A 94 2.23 2.43 6.16
N TYR A 95 2.34 3.53 5.43
CA TYR A 95 2.29 4.88 6.00
C TYR A 95 0.98 5.17 6.73
N VAL A 96 -0.16 4.87 6.12
CA VAL A 96 -1.47 5.11 6.75
C VAL A 96 -1.65 4.23 7.99
N HIS A 97 -1.23 2.96 7.94
CA HIS A 97 -1.34 2.09 9.11
C HIS A 97 -0.51 2.63 10.28
N GLU A 98 0.73 3.06 10.02
CA GLU A 98 1.61 3.56 11.08
C GLU A 98 1.24 4.94 11.61
N THR A 99 0.83 5.86 10.73
CA THR A 99 0.67 7.28 11.10
C THR A 99 -0.75 7.69 11.42
N VAL A 100 -1.76 6.97 10.92
CA VAL A 100 -3.17 7.30 11.14
C VAL A 100 -3.86 6.24 12.00
N LEU A 101 -3.60 4.96 11.74
CA LEU A 101 -4.29 3.87 12.44
C LEU A 101 -3.55 3.41 13.71
N ASP A 102 -2.32 3.88 13.94
CA ASP A 102 -1.44 3.44 15.03
C ASP A 102 -1.24 1.91 15.04
N ILE A 103 -1.22 1.31 13.85
CA ILE A 103 -0.98 -0.12 13.63
C ILE A 103 0.44 -0.27 13.10
N PRO A 104 1.36 -0.91 13.85
CA PRO A 104 2.72 -1.12 13.36
C PRO A 104 2.69 -2.02 12.13
N ARG A 105 3.56 -1.76 11.14
CA ARG A 105 3.58 -2.51 9.87
C ARG A 105 3.64 -4.02 10.02
N SER A 106 4.30 -4.50 11.07
CA SER A 106 4.43 -5.93 11.41
C SER A 106 3.10 -6.61 11.73
N LYS A 107 2.07 -5.83 12.07
CA LYS A 107 0.69 -6.26 12.31
C LYS A 107 -0.28 -5.83 11.20
N ALA A 108 0.11 -4.86 10.37
CA ALA A 108 -0.72 -4.36 9.27
C ALA A 108 -0.89 -5.38 8.13
N HIS A 109 0.13 -6.21 7.87
CA HIS A 109 0.04 -7.28 6.87
C HIS A 109 0.95 -8.46 7.23
N PRO A 110 0.53 -9.73 7.07
CA PRO A 110 1.34 -10.90 7.44
C PRO A 110 2.72 -10.94 6.77
N ALA A 111 2.80 -10.50 5.51
CA ALA A 111 4.06 -10.42 4.76
C ALA A 111 5.07 -9.41 5.36
N LEU A 112 4.63 -8.51 6.25
CA LEU A 112 5.50 -7.56 6.92
C LEU A 112 5.89 -7.99 8.33
N SER A 113 5.50 -9.19 8.77
CA SER A 113 6.01 -9.75 10.02
C SER A 113 7.55 -9.87 9.95
N PRO A 114 8.28 -9.53 11.03
CA PRO A 114 9.74 -9.61 11.06
C PRO A 114 10.34 -10.93 10.54
N PRO A 115 9.84 -12.13 10.93
CA PRO A 115 10.41 -13.38 10.43
C PRO A 115 10.23 -13.56 8.91
N GLU A 116 9.08 -13.16 8.35
CA GLU A 116 8.84 -13.27 6.90
C GLU A 116 9.70 -12.29 6.11
N ARG A 117 9.87 -11.06 6.60
CA ARG A 117 10.77 -10.07 5.99
C ARG A 117 12.23 -10.54 5.99
N GLU A 118 12.73 -11.00 7.14
CA GLU A 118 14.10 -11.51 7.28
C GLU A 118 14.35 -12.70 6.35
N LYS A 119 13.42 -13.66 6.34
CA LYS A 119 13.47 -14.83 5.45
C LYS A 119 13.50 -14.42 3.98
N ARG A 120 12.66 -13.46 3.58
CA ARG A 120 12.60 -12.96 2.20
C ARG A 120 13.92 -12.31 1.77
N ILE A 121 14.46 -11.42 2.60
CA ILE A 121 15.74 -10.75 2.33
C ILE A 121 16.86 -11.77 2.20
N LYS A 122 17.01 -12.68 3.18
CA LYS A 122 18.02 -13.75 3.15
C LYS A 122 17.89 -14.63 1.91
N THR A 123 16.68 -15.01 1.55
CA THR A 123 16.42 -15.84 0.36
C THR A 123 16.82 -15.12 -0.92
N HIS A 124 16.42 -13.86 -1.09
CA HIS A 124 16.74 -13.10 -2.29
C HIS A 124 18.24 -12.87 -2.44
N LEU A 125 18.92 -12.46 -1.36
CA LEU A 125 20.37 -12.28 -1.34
C LEU A 125 21.13 -13.61 -1.57
N GLY A 126 20.66 -14.70 -0.98
CA GLY A 126 21.25 -16.03 -1.15
C GLY A 126 21.23 -16.56 -2.60
N LYS A 127 20.29 -16.07 -3.42
CA LYS A 127 20.22 -16.35 -4.87
C LYS A 127 21.08 -15.39 -5.72
N GLY A 128 21.79 -14.44 -5.11
CA GLY A 128 22.54 -13.40 -5.82
C GLY A 128 21.70 -12.19 -6.23
N ALA A 129 20.58 -11.94 -5.55
CA ALA A 129 19.66 -10.82 -5.80
C ALA A 129 19.21 -10.67 -7.27
N PRO A 130 18.67 -11.74 -7.89
CA PRO A 130 18.34 -11.69 -9.30
C PRO A 130 17.08 -10.83 -9.52
N LEU A 131 17.13 -9.95 -10.53
CA LEU A 131 16.08 -8.95 -10.80
C LEU A 131 14.70 -9.57 -11.03
N ASN A 132 14.62 -10.76 -11.64
CA ASN A 132 13.35 -11.47 -11.88
C ASN A 132 12.59 -11.82 -10.58
N ASP A 133 13.30 -12.06 -9.48
CA ASP A 133 12.72 -12.35 -8.16
C ASP A 133 12.50 -11.07 -7.32
N TRP A 134 12.95 -9.91 -7.80
CA TRP A 134 12.73 -8.61 -7.18
C TRP A 134 11.39 -8.04 -7.65
N ASN A 135 10.30 -8.46 -7.00
CA ASN A 135 8.93 -8.04 -7.29
C ASN A 135 8.09 -7.93 -6.01
N VAL A 136 6.97 -7.19 -6.06
CA VAL A 136 5.97 -7.04 -4.98
C VAL A 136 6.62 -6.81 -3.61
N TRP A 137 6.64 -7.84 -2.76
CA TRP A 137 7.16 -7.80 -1.40
C TRP A 137 8.68 -7.73 -1.33
N THR A 138 9.39 -8.42 -2.22
CA THR A 138 10.86 -8.39 -2.27
C THR A 138 11.33 -7.01 -2.71
N ALA A 139 10.65 -6.42 -3.70
CA ALA A 139 10.93 -5.05 -4.14
C ALA A 139 10.59 -4.03 -3.05
N LEU A 140 9.48 -4.21 -2.33
CA LEU A 140 9.07 -3.34 -1.23
C LEU A 140 10.13 -3.26 -0.11
N GLU A 141 10.87 -4.34 0.19
CA GLU A 141 11.92 -4.31 1.22
C GLU A 141 12.96 -3.21 0.98
N THR A 142 13.33 -2.95 -0.28
CA THR A 142 14.29 -1.89 -0.61
C THR A 142 13.77 -0.52 -0.14
N TYR A 143 12.49 -0.24 -0.37
CA TYR A 143 11.87 1.02 0.03
C TYR A 143 11.62 1.09 1.54
N LEU A 144 11.25 -0.03 2.19
CA LEU A 144 11.08 -0.08 3.63
C LEU A 144 12.40 0.13 4.38
N GLN A 145 13.52 -0.39 3.86
CA GLN A 145 14.83 -0.14 4.46
C GLN A 145 15.25 1.33 4.37
N LEU A 146 14.96 1.99 3.24
CA LEU A 146 15.16 3.45 3.12
C LEU A 146 14.30 4.18 4.15
N GLN A 147 13.01 3.84 4.22
CA GLN A 147 12.11 4.45 5.18
C GLN A 147 12.57 4.18 6.63
N GLU A 148 13.06 2.99 6.97
CA GLU A 148 13.55 2.67 8.32
C GLU A 148 14.80 3.46 8.68
N ALA A 149 15.66 3.75 7.70
CA ALA A 149 16.88 4.52 7.89
C ALA A 149 16.64 6.03 8.03
N PHE A 150 15.66 6.58 7.32
CA PHE A 150 15.45 8.03 7.21
C PHE A 150 14.16 8.53 7.88
N GLY A 151 13.22 7.63 8.20
CA GLY A 151 11.90 7.98 8.70
C GLY A 151 10.93 8.38 7.59
N TRP A 152 9.78 8.92 7.99
CA TRP A 152 8.74 9.44 7.08
C TRP A 152 8.85 10.96 6.85
N GLU A 153 9.59 11.66 7.69
CA GLU A 153 9.78 13.10 7.58
C GLU A 153 10.83 13.45 6.50
N PRO A 154 10.70 14.60 5.82
CA PRO A 154 11.66 15.07 4.81
C PRO A 154 13.08 15.35 5.33
#